data_AF-A0A0X3VE47-F1
#
_entry.id   AF-A0A0X3VE47-F1
#
_cell.length_a   1.000
_cell.length_b   1.000
_cell.length_c   1.000
_cell.angle_alpha   90.00
_cell.angle_beta   90.00
_cell.angle_gamma   90.00
#
_symmetry.space_group_name_H-M   'P 1'
#
loop_
_entity.id
_entity.type
_entity.pdbx_description
1 polymer ?
#
loop_
_entity_poly.entity_id
_entity_poly.type
_entity_poly.pdbx_seq_one_letter_code
_entity_poly.pdbx_strand_id
1 'polypeptide(L)'
;MTCDLSTSRAGLAAAIAAASLAGTALTAQPARADARPLGHDISAHQKHIDWRAARAKGARFVYIKATESHSYRSPSFAAQSRGARAAGLLRGAYHFAVPSASSGTRQARFFLAHGGHWKRDGWTLPPALDIERNPYRAGKPCYGLGRAALVRWIRAFSDEVRRATGRRPVIYTTAPWWNRCTGGSRAFGATHPLWLADYTGAARPPAGWRVASIRQYAARGPLPGDQDRWNGTPAQLRKFANG
;
A
#
# COMPACT_ATOMS: atom_id res chain seq x y z
N MET A 1 77.02 -7.93 -67.04
CA MET A 1 75.71 -8.58 -67.28
C MET A 1 74.66 -7.76 -66.55
N THR A 2 74.00 -6.89 -67.31
CA THR A 2 72.80 -6.15 -66.92
C THR A 2 71.59 -7.08 -67.02
N CYS A 3 70.64 -6.98 -66.08
CA CYS A 3 69.23 -7.01 -66.44
C CYS A 3 68.42 -6.29 -65.35
N ASP A 4 67.71 -5.29 -65.86
CA ASP A 4 66.77 -4.39 -65.22
C ASP A 4 65.40 -5.08 -65.09
N LEU A 5 64.55 -4.62 -64.15
CA LEU A 5 63.08 -4.56 -64.30
C LEU A 5 62.43 -3.94 -63.05
N SER A 6 62.12 -2.65 -63.22
CA SER A 6 61.05 -1.84 -62.62
C SER A 6 59.89 -2.60 -61.95
N THR A 7 59.44 -2.09 -60.80
CA THR A 7 58.01 -1.77 -60.57
C THR A 7 57.83 -0.84 -59.36
N SER A 8 57.13 0.27 -59.61
CA SER A 8 56.65 1.26 -58.64
C SER A 8 55.70 0.66 -57.59
N ARG A 9 55.66 1.23 -56.37
CA ARG A 9 54.44 1.86 -55.79
C ARG A 9 54.60 2.34 -54.34
N ALA A 10 54.11 3.57 -54.15
CA ALA A 10 53.28 4.07 -53.06
C ALA A 10 53.79 3.99 -51.62
N GLY A 11 54.04 5.19 -51.05
CA GLY A 11 54.23 5.40 -49.63
C GLY A 11 53.02 5.04 -48.77
N LEU A 12 53.29 4.83 -47.47
CA LEU A 12 52.27 4.81 -46.43
C LEU A 12 52.72 5.73 -45.29
N ALA A 13 51.94 6.78 -45.08
CA ALA A 13 52.03 7.67 -43.93
C ALA A 13 51.69 6.90 -42.65
N ALA A 14 52.47 7.12 -41.59
CA ALA A 14 52.18 6.61 -40.25
C ALA A 14 51.01 7.40 -39.65
N ALA A 15 49.87 6.74 -39.44
CA ALA A 15 48.74 7.29 -38.68
C ALA A 15 48.87 6.88 -37.20
N ILE A 16 49.08 7.87 -36.33
CA ILE A 16 49.00 7.70 -34.87
C ILE A 16 47.51 7.64 -34.50
N ALA A 17 47.02 6.47 -34.11
CA ALA A 17 45.66 6.32 -33.60
C ALA A 17 45.61 6.70 -32.11
N ALA A 18 45.03 7.87 -31.80
CA ALA A 18 44.65 8.22 -30.44
C ALA A 18 43.37 7.46 -30.06
N ALA A 19 43.49 6.49 -29.14
CA ALA A 19 42.34 5.79 -28.58
C ALA A 19 41.64 6.69 -27.56
N SER A 20 40.48 7.25 -27.93
CA SER A 20 39.60 7.95 -27.00
C SER A 20 38.78 6.96 -26.19
N LEU A 21 39.05 6.89 -24.88
CA LEU A 21 38.19 6.21 -23.91
C LEU A 21 36.86 6.96 -23.79
N ALA A 22 35.87 6.56 -24.58
CA ALA A 22 34.49 7.01 -24.41
C ALA A 22 33.90 6.34 -23.16
N GLY A 23 34.06 7.00 -22.01
CA GLY A 23 33.35 6.64 -20.78
C GLY A 23 31.85 6.86 -20.98
N THR A 24 31.08 5.79 -21.08
CA THR A 24 29.62 5.84 -21.01
C THR A 24 29.21 6.21 -19.59
N ALA A 25 29.05 7.50 -19.33
CA ALA A 25 28.36 7.97 -18.14
C ALA A 25 26.93 7.43 -18.19
N LEU A 26 26.61 6.42 -17.36
CA LEU A 26 25.23 6.10 -17.04
C LEU A 26 24.63 7.36 -16.39
N THR A 27 23.87 8.11 -17.16
CA THR A 27 23.02 9.17 -16.60
C THR A 27 21.99 8.49 -15.72
N ALA A 28 22.22 8.52 -14.40
CA ALA A 28 21.19 8.18 -13.44
C ALA A 28 20.02 9.14 -13.71
N GLN A 29 18.92 8.61 -14.27
CA GLN A 29 17.69 9.36 -14.36
C GLN A 29 17.38 9.90 -12.96
N PRO A 30 17.13 11.21 -12.79
CA PRO A 30 16.75 11.73 -11.49
C PRO A 30 15.54 10.93 -11.05
N ALA A 31 15.64 10.25 -9.90
CA ALA A 31 14.51 9.59 -9.30
C ALA A 31 13.40 10.63 -9.23
N ARG A 32 12.25 10.37 -9.90
CA ARG A 32 11.12 11.32 -9.94
C ARG A 32 10.76 11.71 -8.50
N ALA A 33 11.31 12.83 -8.04
CA ALA A 33 11.16 13.32 -6.67
C ALA A 33 9.70 13.73 -6.38
N ASP A 34 8.89 13.85 -7.43
CA ASP A 34 7.48 14.24 -7.39
C ASP A 34 6.49 13.09 -7.56
N ALA A 35 6.95 11.85 -7.72
CA ALA A 35 6.02 10.72 -7.83
C ALA A 35 5.44 10.37 -6.45
N ARG A 36 4.11 10.51 -6.31
CA ARG A 36 3.36 10.04 -5.12
C ARG A 36 3.77 8.60 -4.77
N PRO A 37 4.11 8.29 -3.50
CA PRO A 37 4.58 6.97 -3.10
C PRO A 37 3.60 5.86 -3.52
N LEU A 38 4.14 4.83 -4.17
CA LEU A 38 3.40 3.61 -4.46
C LEU A 38 3.38 2.71 -3.23
N GLY A 39 2.26 2.01 -3.07
CA GLY A 39 2.10 0.95 -2.12
C GLY A 39 1.25 -0.17 -2.71
N HIS A 40 0.97 -1.14 -1.87
CA HIS A 40 0.11 -2.26 -2.20
C HIS A 40 -0.49 -2.83 -0.93
N ASP A 41 -1.45 -3.72 -1.06
CA ASP A 41 -1.93 -4.51 0.05
C ASP A 41 -2.10 -5.98 -0.30
N ILE A 42 -1.91 -6.81 0.72
CA ILE A 42 -1.75 -8.25 0.59
C ILE A 42 -2.40 -8.99 1.75
N SER A 43 -2.61 -10.28 1.52
CA SER A 43 -3.11 -11.23 2.50
C SER A 43 -2.42 -12.59 2.32
N ALA A 44 -2.97 -13.63 2.95
CA ALA A 44 -2.53 -15.01 2.72
C ALA A 44 -2.71 -15.48 1.26
N HIS A 45 -3.47 -14.75 0.42
CA HIS A 45 -3.57 -15.03 -1.02
C HIS A 45 -2.23 -14.85 -1.76
N GLN A 46 -1.36 -13.95 -1.29
CA GLN A 46 -0.02 -13.72 -1.85
C GLN A 46 1.02 -14.56 -1.09
N LYS A 47 1.15 -15.84 -1.48
CA LYS A 47 1.97 -16.86 -0.78
C LYS A 47 3.47 -16.57 -0.80
N HIS A 48 4.00 -16.17 -1.96
CA HIS A 48 5.43 -15.87 -2.15
C HIS A 48 5.57 -14.45 -2.68
N ILE A 49 6.35 -13.64 -1.96
CA ILE A 49 6.56 -12.24 -2.31
C ILE A 49 8.04 -12.00 -2.44
N ASP A 50 8.46 -11.61 -3.64
CA ASP A 50 9.78 -11.03 -3.85
C ASP A 50 9.75 -9.55 -3.42
N TRP A 51 10.13 -9.33 -2.16
CA TRP A 51 10.17 -8.01 -1.56
C TRP A 51 11.22 -7.08 -2.19
N ARG A 52 12.33 -7.64 -2.70
CA ARG A 52 13.37 -6.86 -3.38
C ARG A 52 12.83 -6.35 -4.71
N ALA A 53 12.17 -7.23 -5.48
CA ALA A 53 11.51 -6.83 -6.72
C ALA A 53 10.39 -5.80 -6.47
N ALA A 54 9.56 -5.99 -5.44
CA ALA A 54 8.53 -5.00 -5.09
C ALA A 54 9.13 -3.61 -4.77
N ARG A 55 10.22 -3.57 -4.00
CA ARG A 55 10.94 -2.33 -3.70
C ARG A 55 11.55 -1.68 -4.95
N ALA A 56 12.19 -2.48 -5.80
CA ALA A 56 12.79 -2.03 -7.06
C ALA A 56 11.73 -1.44 -8.01
N LYS A 57 10.53 -2.03 -8.04
CA LYS A 57 9.36 -1.52 -8.79
C LYS A 57 8.69 -0.29 -8.17
N GLY A 58 9.24 0.25 -7.09
CA GLY A 58 8.80 1.52 -6.52
C GLY A 58 7.93 1.42 -5.27
N ALA A 59 7.64 0.23 -4.73
CA ALA A 59 6.89 0.12 -3.49
C ALA A 59 7.59 0.86 -2.34
N ARG A 60 6.82 1.63 -1.57
CA ARG A 60 7.27 2.38 -0.39
C ARG A 60 6.49 2.01 0.86
N PHE A 61 5.27 1.53 0.71
CA PHE A 61 4.48 1.00 1.81
C PHE A 61 3.68 -0.24 1.43
N VAL A 62 3.21 -0.96 2.44
CA VAL A 62 2.28 -2.09 2.29
C VAL A 62 1.32 -2.18 3.47
N TYR A 63 0.05 -2.51 3.23
CA TYR A 63 -0.87 -3.00 4.26
C TYR A 63 -1.04 -4.52 4.14
N ILE A 64 -1.04 -5.21 5.29
CA ILE A 64 -1.00 -6.68 5.33
C ILE A 64 -2.16 -7.17 6.19
N LYS A 65 -2.96 -8.11 5.66
CA LYS A 65 -4.06 -8.72 6.42
C LYS A 65 -3.52 -9.41 7.65
N ALA A 66 -3.93 -8.95 8.82
CA ALA A 66 -3.56 -9.57 10.09
C ALA A 66 -4.68 -10.48 10.60
N THR A 67 -5.92 -9.99 10.56
CA THR A 67 -7.06 -10.68 11.16
C THR A 67 -8.34 -10.46 10.36
N GLU A 68 -9.30 -11.33 10.60
CA GLU A 68 -10.66 -11.24 10.08
C GLU A 68 -11.63 -11.71 11.16
N SER A 69 -12.72 -10.98 11.36
CA SER A 69 -13.67 -11.24 12.44
C SER A 69 -12.98 -11.31 13.83
N HIS A 70 -13.47 -12.13 14.75
CA HIS A 70 -12.88 -12.32 16.08
C HIS A 70 -12.16 -13.68 16.22
N SER A 71 -11.83 -14.33 15.11
CA SER A 71 -11.34 -15.72 15.11
C SER A 71 -10.26 -16.03 14.09
N TYR A 72 -10.23 -15.39 12.92
CA TYR A 72 -9.23 -15.70 11.90
C TYR A 72 -7.97 -14.85 12.08
N ARG A 73 -6.82 -15.52 12.16
CA ARG A 73 -5.49 -14.92 12.10
C ARG A 73 -4.84 -15.31 10.78
N SER A 74 -4.30 -14.35 10.05
CA SER A 74 -3.55 -14.63 8.84
C SER A 74 -2.25 -15.38 9.19
N PRO A 75 -2.05 -16.61 8.70
CA PRO A 75 -0.82 -17.37 8.98
C PRO A 75 0.41 -16.71 8.33
N SER A 76 0.20 -15.94 7.25
CA SER A 76 1.27 -15.28 6.50
C SER A 76 1.68 -13.92 7.06
N PHE A 77 0.86 -13.30 7.92
CA PHE A 77 1.06 -11.91 8.38
C PHE A 77 2.46 -11.66 8.95
N ALA A 78 2.92 -12.52 9.86
CA ALA A 78 4.20 -12.32 10.53
C ALA A 78 5.38 -12.38 9.56
N ALA A 79 5.38 -13.35 8.63
CA ALA A 79 6.41 -13.48 7.62
C ALA A 79 6.39 -12.31 6.62
N GLN A 80 5.19 -11.95 6.13
CA GLN A 80 5.01 -10.83 5.20
C GLN A 80 5.43 -9.49 5.84
N SER A 81 5.04 -9.25 7.09
CA SER A 81 5.42 -8.04 7.82
C SER A 81 6.93 -7.92 8.03
N ARG A 82 7.62 -9.03 8.31
CA ARG A 82 9.09 -9.03 8.44
C ARG A 82 9.76 -8.79 7.09
N GLY A 83 9.30 -9.47 6.03
CA GLY A 83 9.84 -9.31 4.68
C GLY A 83 9.69 -7.89 4.15
N ALA A 84 8.52 -7.28 4.31
CA ALA A 84 8.29 -5.88 3.96
C ALA A 84 9.25 -4.93 4.68
N ARG A 85 9.43 -5.11 6.00
CA ARG A 85 10.35 -4.29 6.80
C ARG A 85 11.80 -4.49 6.36
N ALA A 86 12.22 -5.71 6.10
CA ALA A 86 13.59 -6.02 5.65
C ALA A 86 13.90 -5.39 4.28
N ALA A 87 12.91 -5.28 3.38
CA ALA A 87 13.04 -4.55 2.12
C ALA A 87 12.86 -3.02 2.25
N GLY A 88 12.74 -2.52 3.48
CA GLY A 88 12.65 -1.10 3.80
C GLY A 88 11.32 -0.44 3.45
N LEU A 89 10.22 -1.20 3.40
CA LEU A 89 8.89 -0.64 3.22
C LEU A 89 8.31 -0.24 4.59
N LEU A 90 7.53 0.84 4.62
CA LEU A 90 6.60 1.09 5.71
C LEU A 90 5.51 0.02 5.68
N ARG A 91 5.12 -0.52 6.83
CA ARG A 91 4.14 -1.61 6.88
C ARG A 91 3.02 -1.32 7.87
N GLY A 92 1.79 -1.54 7.43
CA GLY A 92 0.59 -1.49 8.24
C GLY A 92 -0.08 -2.85 8.31
N ALA A 93 -0.90 -3.04 9.32
CA ALA A 93 -1.77 -4.20 9.42
C ALA A 93 -3.21 -3.78 9.13
N TYR A 94 -4.00 -4.63 8.49
CA TYR A 94 -5.44 -4.42 8.37
C TYR A 94 -6.26 -5.57 8.97
N HIS A 95 -7.48 -5.21 9.37
CA HIS A 95 -8.49 -6.08 9.92
C HIS A 95 -9.70 -6.13 8.99
N PHE A 96 -10.06 -7.31 8.47
CA PHE A 96 -11.29 -7.49 7.70
C PHE A 96 -12.49 -7.63 8.64
N ALA A 97 -13.37 -6.63 8.62
CA ALA A 97 -14.49 -6.55 9.52
C ALA A 97 -15.58 -7.58 9.18
N VAL A 98 -16.14 -8.20 10.22
CA VAL A 98 -17.38 -8.98 10.10
C VAL A 98 -18.38 -8.51 11.16
N PRO A 99 -19.03 -7.33 10.98
CA PRO A 99 -19.86 -6.72 12.01
C PRO A 99 -21.01 -7.58 12.55
N SER A 100 -21.52 -8.53 11.76
CA SER A 100 -22.56 -9.46 12.20
C SER A 100 -22.07 -10.52 13.18
N ALA A 101 -20.75 -10.75 13.29
CA ALA A 101 -20.19 -11.85 14.08
C ALA A 101 -19.89 -11.45 15.54
N SER A 102 -19.60 -10.18 15.81
CA SER A 102 -19.27 -9.67 17.15
C SER A 102 -19.21 -8.16 17.19
N SER A 103 -19.13 -7.54 18.38
CA SER A 103 -18.96 -6.10 18.54
C SER A 103 -17.65 -5.56 17.93
N GLY A 104 -17.65 -4.27 17.57
CA GLY A 104 -16.47 -3.58 17.07
C GLY A 104 -15.30 -3.62 18.06
N THR A 105 -15.58 -3.45 19.36
CA THR A 105 -14.59 -3.58 20.42
C THR A 105 -13.97 -4.99 20.46
N ARG A 106 -14.76 -6.06 20.29
CA ARG A 106 -14.24 -7.43 20.30
C ARG A 106 -13.31 -7.68 19.12
N GLN A 107 -13.66 -7.21 17.92
CA GLN A 107 -12.79 -7.34 16.74
C GLN A 107 -11.55 -6.44 16.83
N ALA A 108 -11.67 -5.23 17.38
CA ALA A 108 -10.51 -4.37 17.62
C ALA A 108 -9.51 -5.03 18.59
N ARG A 109 -9.98 -5.58 19.71
CA ARG A 109 -9.10 -6.30 20.67
C ARG A 109 -8.40 -7.48 20.02
N PHE A 110 -9.15 -8.28 19.25
CA PHE A 110 -8.59 -9.41 18.52
C PHE A 110 -7.53 -8.97 17.50
N PHE A 111 -7.82 -7.92 16.72
CA PHE A 111 -6.87 -7.33 15.79
C PHE A 111 -5.59 -6.84 16.48
N LEU A 112 -5.73 -6.06 17.56
CA LEU A 112 -4.61 -5.51 18.32
C LEU A 112 -3.72 -6.60 18.91
N ALA A 113 -4.31 -7.69 19.42
CA ALA A 113 -3.59 -8.84 19.96
C ALA A 113 -2.85 -9.66 18.88
N HIS A 114 -3.21 -9.51 17.61
CA HIS A 114 -2.74 -10.38 16.53
C HIS A 114 -2.20 -9.61 15.32
N GLY A 115 -1.52 -8.49 15.58
CA GLY A 115 -0.73 -7.77 14.56
C GLY A 115 -1.15 -6.33 14.32
N GLY A 116 -2.32 -5.93 14.80
CA GLY A 116 -2.87 -4.58 14.66
C GLY A 116 -2.27 -3.53 15.60
N HIS A 117 -1.36 -3.89 16.49
CA HIS A 117 -0.72 -2.92 17.38
C HIS A 117 0.16 -1.94 16.59
N TRP A 118 0.13 -0.67 16.97
CA TRP A 118 1.00 0.36 16.40
C TRP A 118 2.06 0.80 17.42
N LYS A 119 3.25 1.14 16.93
CA LYS A 119 4.31 1.77 17.72
C LYS A 119 4.99 2.87 16.92
N ARG A 120 5.45 3.91 17.61
CA ARG A 120 6.24 5.01 17.04
C ARG A 120 7.67 4.55 16.74
N ASP A 121 7.81 3.61 15.82
CA ASP A 121 9.12 3.05 15.44
C ASP A 121 9.67 3.62 14.12
N GLY A 122 8.96 4.51 13.43
CA GLY A 122 9.34 5.02 12.12
C GLY A 122 8.98 4.13 10.93
N TRP A 123 8.35 2.97 11.19
CA TRP A 123 8.11 1.96 10.17
C TRP A 123 6.71 1.37 10.16
N THR A 124 5.96 1.57 11.26
CA THR A 124 4.62 1.03 11.43
C THR A 124 3.59 2.07 11.00
N LEU A 125 2.80 1.76 9.96
CA LEU A 125 1.64 2.57 9.59
C LEU A 125 0.50 2.38 10.61
N PRO A 126 -0.41 3.35 10.76
CA PRO A 126 -1.58 3.21 11.62
C PRO A 126 -2.37 1.94 11.31
N PRO A 127 -3.06 1.34 12.29
CA PRO A 127 -3.87 0.15 12.03
C PRO A 127 -4.99 0.48 11.03
N ALA A 128 -5.36 -0.44 10.15
CA ALA A 128 -6.47 -0.24 9.20
C ALA A 128 -7.68 -1.13 9.53
N LEU A 129 -8.86 -0.54 9.41
CA LEU A 129 -10.14 -1.23 9.41
C LEU A 129 -10.59 -1.36 7.96
N ASP A 130 -10.63 -2.59 7.46
CA ASP A 130 -11.27 -2.94 6.20
C ASP A 130 -12.74 -3.24 6.49
N ILE A 131 -13.62 -2.34 6.03
CA ILE A 131 -15.06 -2.41 6.27
C ILE A 131 -15.81 -2.17 4.95
N GLU A 132 -16.24 -3.28 4.35
CA GLU A 132 -16.78 -3.29 3.00
C GLU A 132 -17.87 -4.35 2.79
N ARG A 133 -18.14 -4.73 1.53
CA ARG A 133 -19.23 -5.63 1.18
C ARG A 133 -19.05 -6.99 1.87
N ASN A 134 -20.07 -7.42 2.60
CA ASN A 134 -20.12 -8.74 3.21
C ASN A 134 -19.97 -9.87 2.15
N PRO A 135 -18.90 -10.69 2.22
CA PRO A 135 -18.68 -11.78 1.27
C PRO A 135 -19.40 -13.08 1.67
N TYR A 136 -19.88 -13.20 2.92
CA TYR A 136 -20.40 -14.48 3.45
C TYR A 136 -21.90 -14.69 3.28
N ARG A 137 -22.66 -13.62 3.01
CA ARG A 137 -24.13 -13.71 2.86
C ARG A 137 -24.61 -12.86 1.69
N ALA A 138 -24.98 -13.54 0.60
CA ALA A 138 -25.61 -12.93 -0.56
C ALA A 138 -26.86 -12.11 -0.13
N GLY A 139 -27.09 -10.98 -0.80
CA GLY A 139 -28.22 -10.08 -0.48
C GLY A 139 -28.10 -9.30 0.83
N LYS A 140 -27.08 -9.54 1.66
CA LYS A 140 -26.83 -8.81 2.92
C LYS A 140 -25.49 -8.06 2.88
N PRO A 141 -25.28 -7.13 1.93
CA PRO A 141 -23.98 -6.45 1.74
C PRO A 141 -23.56 -5.61 2.95
N CYS A 142 -24.51 -5.18 3.79
CA CYS A 142 -24.28 -4.43 5.03
C CYS A 142 -24.32 -5.35 6.28
N TYR A 143 -23.99 -6.63 6.14
CA TYR A 143 -23.95 -7.63 7.23
C TYR A 143 -25.30 -7.83 7.96
N GLY A 144 -26.42 -7.48 7.32
CA GLY A 144 -27.74 -7.54 7.95
C GLY A 144 -27.98 -6.48 9.03
N LEU A 145 -27.09 -5.48 9.15
CA LEU A 145 -27.20 -4.40 10.12
C LEU A 145 -27.84 -3.15 9.51
N GLY A 146 -28.58 -2.43 10.33
CA GLY A 146 -29.06 -1.08 10.01
C GLY A 146 -27.92 -0.05 10.04
N ARG A 147 -28.09 1.06 9.31
CA ARG A 147 -27.07 2.11 9.14
C ARG A 147 -26.50 2.62 10.46
N ALA A 148 -27.37 2.97 11.41
CA ALA A 148 -26.95 3.46 12.73
C ALA A 148 -26.18 2.41 13.54
N ALA A 149 -26.57 1.13 13.45
CA ALA A 149 -25.87 0.04 14.12
C ALA A 149 -24.45 -0.13 13.55
N LEU A 150 -24.30 -0.04 12.23
CA LEU A 150 -23.00 -0.15 11.58
C LEU A 150 -22.08 1.04 11.92
N VAL A 151 -22.62 2.27 11.97
CA VAL A 151 -21.88 3.45 12.43
C VAL A 151 -21.42 3.29 13.89
N ARG A 152 -22.29 2.80 14.79
CA ARG A 152 -21.89 2.51 16.18
C ARG A 152 -20.81 1.44 16.25
N TRP A 153 -20.90 0.41 15.41
CA TRP A 153 -19.91 -0.66 15.33
C TRP A 153 -18.52 -0.13 14.93
N ILE A 154 -18.46 0.67 13.86
CA ILE A 154 -17.20 1.28 13.37
C ILE A 154 -16.60 2.20 14.44
N ARG A 155 -17.43 2.97 15.14
CA ARG A 155 -17.00 3.82 16.26
C ARG A 155 -16.40 3.00 17.39
N ALA A 156 -17.07 1.93 17.83
CA ALA A 156 -16.57 1.07 18.90
C ALA A 156 -15.24 0.40 18.56
N PHE A 157 -15.05 -0.05 17.31
CA PHE A 157 -13.76 -0.54 16.84
C PHE A 157 -12.69 0.55 16.91
N SER A 158 -13.03 1.73 16.37
CA SER A 158 -12.09 2.85 16.24
C SER A 158 -11.68 3.47 17.58
N ASP A 159 -12.60 3.50 18.55
CA ASP A 159 -12.32 3.98 19.90
C ASP A 159 -11.39 3.02 20.64
N GLU A 160 -11.58 1.71 20.49
CA GLU A 160 -10.69 0.71 21.09
C GLU A 160 -9.29 0.74 20.48
N VAL A 161 -9.16 0.87 19.15
CA VAL A 161 -7.86 1.05 18.48
C VAL A 161 -7.17 2.32 18.98
N ARG A 162 -7.89 3.44 19.09
CA ARG A 162 -7.32 4.69 19.60
C ARG A 162 -6.90 4.57 21.06
N ARG A 163 -7.72 3.93 21.90
CA ARG A 163 -7.41 3.69 23.32
C ARG A 163 -6.10 2.93 23.47
N ALA A 164 -5.90 1.88 22.67
CA ALA A 164 -4.72 1.02 22.77
C ALA A 164 -3.46 1.60 22.13
N THR A 165 -3.59 2.39 21.05
CA THR A 165 -2.43 2.80 20.23
C THR A 165 -2.18 4.30 20.17
N GLY A 166 -3.12 5.12 20.66
CA GLY A 166 -3.14 6.57 20.43
C GLY A 166 -3.51 6.98 19.00
N ARG A 167 -3.66 6.05 18.06
CA ARG A 167 -3.96 6.32 16.65
C ARG A 167 -5.41 5.98 16.33
N ARG A 168 -6.07 6.81 15.52
CA ARG A 168 -7.32 6.41 14.84
C ARG A 168 -6.97 5.46 13.70
N PRO A 169 -7.75 4.39 13.47
CA PRO A 169 -7.46 3.50 12.36
C PRO A 169 -7.71 4.22 11.03
N VAL A 170 -6.98 3.78 10.00
CA VAL A 170 -7.36 4.07 8.61
C VAL A 170 -8.64 3.30 8.31
N ILE A 171 -9.60 3.92 7.64
CA ILE A 171 -10.80 3.23 7.16
C ILE A 171 -10.61 2.91 5.69
N TYR A 172 -10.52 1.62 5.37
CA TYR A 172 -10.63 1.09 4.01
C TYR A 172 -12.09 0.79 3.69
N THR A 173 -12.55 1.30 2.54
CA THR A 173 -13.91 1.04 2.04
C THR A 173 -14.06 1.45 0.56
N THR A 174 -15.25 1.21 -0.01
CA THR A 174 -15.68 1.80 -1.28
C THR A 174 -16.74 2.88 -1.03
N ALA A 175 -16.79 3.92 -1.85
CA ALA A 175 -17.80 4.98 -1.69
C ALA A 175 -19.26 4.47 -1.79
N PRO A 176 -19.61 3.57 -2.74
CA PRO A 176 -20.95 3.00 -2.81
C PRO A 176 -21.34 2.22 -1.55
N TRP A 177 -20.43 1.39 -1.03
CA TRP A 177 -20.72 0.61 0.19
C TRP A 177 -20.90 1.53 1.38
N TRP A 178 -20.00 2.51 1.56
CA TRP A 178 -20.09 3.47 2.66
C TRP A 178 -21.41 4.23 2.64
N ASN A 179 -21.79 4.79 1.49
CA ASN A 179 -23.03 5.55 1.34
C ASN A 179 -24.26 4.68 1.64
N ARG A 180 -24.30 3.46 1.10
CA ARG A 180 -25.41 2.52 1.31
C ARG A 180 -25.52 2.09 2.77
N CYS A 181 -24.43 1.58 3.32
CA CYS A 181 -24.43 0.82 4.57
C CYS A 181 -24.27 1.70 5.82
N THR A 182 -23.72 2.90 5.70
CA THR A 182 -23.64 3.86 6.82
C THR A 182 -24.63 5.03 6.68
N GLY A 183 -25.33 5.14 5.54
CA GLY A 183 -26.15 6.31 5.23
C GLY A 183 -25.32 7.54 4.86
N GLY A 184 -24.11 7.36 4.34
CA GLY A 184 -23.20 8.46 4.03
C GLY A 184 -22.72 9.21 5.28
N SER A 185 -22.48 8.47 6.37
CA SER A 185 -22.12 9.07 7.66
C SER A 185 -20.88 9.95 7.55
N ARG A 186 -20.96 11.17 8.09
CA ARG A 186 -19.86 12.15 8.17
C ARG A 186 -19.02 12.01 9.44
N ALA A 187 -19.37 11.08 10.32
CA ALA A 187 -18.87 11.03 11.69
C ALA A 187 -17.37 10.75 11.83
N PHE A 188 -16.71 10.25 10.78
CA PHE A 188 -15.34 9.75 10.83
C PHE A 188 -14.35 10.62 10.04
N GLY A 189 -14.84 11.43 9.10
CA GLY A 189 -14.01 12.14 8.12
C GLY A 189 -13.01 13.13 8.70
N ALA A 190 -13.34 13.76 9.83
CA ALA A 190 -12.46 14.70 10.51
C ALA A 190 -11.33 14.02 11.32
N THR A 191 -11.44 12.72 11.60
CA THR A 191 -10.55 12.03 12.56
C THR A 191 -9.88 10.77 12.03
N HIS A 192 -10.39 10.19 10.93
CA HIS A 192 -9.87 8.95 10.35
C HIS A 192 -9.24 9.25 8.98
N PRO A 193 -8.04 8.74 8.69
CA PRO A 193 -7.55 8.68 7.32
C PRO A 193 -8.45 7.76 6.49
N LEU A 194 -8.71 8.14 5.24
CA LEU A 194 -9.47 7.32 4.30
C LEU A 194 -8.53 6.58 3.37
N TRP A 195 -8.76 5.28 3.25
CA TRP A 195 -8.23 4.44 2.18
C TRP A 195 -9.40 4.05 1.27
N LEU A 196 -9.44 4.63 0.08
CA LEU A 196 -10.58 4.46 -0.83
C LEU A 196 -10.22 3.50 -1.96
N ALA A 197 -10.97 2.41 -2.07
CA ALA A 197 -10.95 1.56 -3.25
C ALA A 197 -11.79 2.19 -4.37
N ASP A 198 -11.11 2.51 -5.47
CA ASP A 198 -11.72 3.01 -6.70
C ASP A 198 -10.81 2.76 -7.90
N TYR A 199 -11.22 1.80 -8.72
CA TYR A 199 -10.48 1.39 -9.92
C TYR A 199 -10.86 2.19 -11.17
N THR A 200 -11.90 3.03 -11.07
CA THR A 200 -12.30 3.92 -12.16
C THR A 200 -11.55 5.25 -12.13
N GLY A 201 -11.03 5.62 -10.95
CA GLY A 201 -10.38 6.91 -10.70
C GLY A 201 -11.36 8.08 -10.54
N ALA A 202 -12.66 7.87 -10.72
CA ALA A 202 -13.69 8.92 -10.73
C ALA A 202 -14.44 9.07 -9.39
N ALA A 203 -14.26 8.15 -8.43
CA ALA A 203 -14.99 8.16 -7.18
C ALA A 203 -14.57 9.33 -6.29
N ARG A 204 -15.58 10.10 -5.87
CA ARG A 204 -15.46 11.10 -4.81
C ARG A 204 -15.36 10.40 -3.45
N PRO A 205 -14.54 10.91 -2.50
CA PRO A 205 -14.56 10.44 -1.12
C PRO A 205 -15.96 10.49 -0.52
N PRO A 206 -16.33 9.56 0.38
CA PRO A 206 -17.57 9.68 1.14
C PRO A 206 -17.63 10.96 1.96
N ALA A 207 -18.85 11.41 2.25
CA ALA A 207 -19.07 12.67 2.95
C ALA A 207 -18.32 12.72 4.29
N GLY A 208 -17.75 13.89 4.61
CA GLY A 208 -16.90 14.11 5.77
C GLY A 208 -15.41 14.01 5.46
N TRP A 209 -15.00 13.21 4.47
CA TRP A 209 -13.63 13.25 3.96
C TRP A 209 -13.52 14.23 2.81
N ARG A 210 -12.54 15.14 2.87
CA ARG A 210 -12.18 16.01 1.74
C ARG A 210 -11.39 15.25 0.67
N VAL A 211 -10.62 14.26 1.10
CA VAL A 211 -9.61 13.58 0.28
C VAL A 211 -9.33 12.19 0.86
N ALA A 212 -9.09 11.22 -0.02
CA ALA A 212 -8.54 9.93 0.37
C ALA A 212 -7.03 10.06 0.63
N SER A 213 -6.56 9.59 1.79
CA SER A 213 -5.15 9.53 2.14
C SER A 213 -4.43 8.46 1.33
N ILE A 214 -5.10 7.32 1.09
CA ILE A 214 -4.64 6.22 0.25
C ILE A 214 -5.73 5.92 -0.77
N ARG A 215 -5.35 5.65 -2.01
CA ARG A 215 -6.26 5.16 -3.04
C ARG A 215 -5.79 3.79 -3.53
N GLN A 216 -6.63 2.79 -3.37
CA GLN A 216 -6.45 1.49 -4.03
C GLN A 216 -7.05 1.63 -5.43
N TYR A 217 -6.20 1.57 -6.45
CA TYR A 217 -6.55 1.94 -7.81
C TYR A 217 -6.59 0.76 -8.79
N ALA A 218 -6.14 -0.43 -8.37
CA ALA A 218 -6.29 -1.65 -9.15
C ALA A 218 -6.21 -2.89 -8.25
N ALA A 219 -6.95 -3.95 -8.58
CA ALA A 219 -6.88 -5.23 -7.86
C ALA A 219 -5.65 -6.11 -8.24
N ARG A 220 -4.83 -5.63 -9.17
CA ARG A 220 -3.60 -6.30 -9.61
C ARG A 220 -2.71 -5.32 -10.36
N GLY A 221 -1.43 -5.62 -10.43
CA GLY A 221 -0.48 -4.82 -11.19
C GLY A 221 0.96 -5.27 -10.98
N PRO A 222 1.94 -4.37 -11.14
CA PRO A 222 3.35 -4.72 -11.03
C PRO A 222 3.79 -5.07 -9.61
N LEU A 223 3.10 -4.57 -8.57
CA LEU A 223 3.33 -4.92 -7.17
C LEU A 223 2.47 -6.14 -6.76
N PRO A 224 2.84 -6.90 -5.71
CA PRO A 224 2.02 -8.00 -5.20
C PRO A 224 0.63 -7.51 -4.77
N GLY A 225 -0.41 -8.29 -5.02
CA GLY A 225 -1.77 -7.97 -4.56
C GLY A 225 -2.34 -6.70 -5.20
N ASP A 226 -3.12 -5.99 -4.40
CA ASP A 226 -3.84 -4.80 -4.85
C ASP A 226 -2.90 -3.58 -4.86
N GLN A 227 -3.14 -2.63 -5.74
CA GLN A 227 -2.23 -1.52 -6.01
C GLN A 227 -2.71 -0.24 -5.34
N ASP A 228 -1.84 0.36 -4.54
CA ASP A 228 -2.15 1.58 -3.78
C ASP A 228 -1.26 2.76 -4.14
N ARG A 229 -1.80 3.95 -3.91
CA ARG A 229 -1.06 5.20 -4.00
C ARG A 229 -1.34 6.09 -2.80
N TRP A 230 -0.27 6.56 -2.15
CA TRP A 230 -0.35 7.58 -1.11
C TRP A 230 -0.67 8.95 -1.72
N ASN A 231 -1.55 9.69 -1.08
CA ASN A 231 -1.89 11.05 -1.50
C ASN A 231 -1.09 12.09 -0.71
N GLY A 232 0.19 12.21 -1.07
CA GLY A 232 1.11 13.17 -0.49
C GLY A 232 2.56 12.87 -0.86
N THR A 233 3.49 13.60 -0.26
CA THR A 233 4.93 13.42 -0.45
C THR A 233 5.45 12.21 0.33
N PRO A 234 6.65 11.68 -0.01
CA PRO A 234 7.32 10.67 0.80
C PRO A 234 7.54 11.09 2.26
N ALA A 235 7.85 12.36 2.51
CA ALA A 235 8.01 12.90 3.87
C ALA A 235 6.68 12.87 4.65
N GLN A 236 5.57 13.22 4.01
CA GLN A 236 4.24 13.13 4.62
C GLN A 236 3.86 11.68 4.95
N LEU A 237 4.21 10.72 4.09
CA LEU A 237 4.01 9.29 4.37
C LEU A 237 4.82 8.83 5.58
N ARG A 238 6.09 9.26 5.72
CA ARG A 238 6.89 8.97 6.92
C ARG A 238 6.32 9.62 8.18
N LYS A 239 5.88 10.88 8.09
CA LYS A 239 5.18 11.56 9.20
C LYS A 239 3.91 10.80 9.60
N PHE A 240 3.16 10.32 8.61
CA PHE A 240 1.96 9.53 8.83
C PHE A 240 2.24 8.22 9.59
N ALA A 241 3.32 7.51 9.25
CA ALA A 241 3.76 6.34 10.02
C ALA A 241 4.16 6.72 11.46
N ASN A 242 4.92 7.81 11.63
CA ASN A 242 5.41 8.27 12.93
C ASN A 242 4.32 8.76 13.90
N GLY A 243 3.23 9.31 13.38
CA GLY A 243 2.11 9.80 14.20
C GLY A 243 2.30 11.21 14.71
#